data_AF-A0A924GPH9-F1
#
_entry.id   AF-A0A924GPH9-F1
#
_cell.length_a   1.000
_cell.length_b   1.000
_cell.length_c   1.000
_cell.angle_alpha   90.00
_cell.angle_beta   90.00
_cell.angle_gamma   90.00
#
_symmetry.space_group_name_H-M   'P 1'
#
loop_
_entity.id
_entity.type
_entity.pdbx_description
1 polymer ?
#
loop_
_entity_poly.entity_id
_entity_poly.type
_entity_poly.pdbx_seq_one_letter_code
_entity_poly.pdbx_strand_id
1 'polypeptide(L)'
;NTHWVEHVVIGQPFGILGMDAEGRVSWLQMETSAGLAELAELAVAAGLDGAASEDIRTGRTLVDLELQQAMGDPGPPRHKPAFSIGHQGGLLAALFPVEVTGHAPALAGYKNWLKKHGDRAVQD
;
A
#
# COMPACT_ATOMS: atom_id res chain seq x y z
N ASN A 1 -12.28 -3.15 -13.30
CA ASN A 1 -11.17 -4.08 -13.55
C ASN A 1 -9.97 -3.60 -12.74
N THR A 2 -9.99 -3.79 -11.42
CA THR A 2 -9.00 -3.26 -10.47
C THR A 2 -7.85 -4.26 -10.32
N HIS A 3 -7.05 -4.37 -11.36
CA HIS A 3 -5.84 -5.17 -11.35
C HIS A 3 -4.64 -4.23 -11.50
N TRP A 4 -3.67 -4.34 -10.62
CA TRP A 4 -2.39 -3.68 -10.79
C TRP A 4 -1.72 -4.20 -12.06
N VAL A 5 -1.21 -3.29 -12.86
CA VAL A 5 -0.44 -3.61 -14.07
C VAL A 5 1.04 -3.35 -13.88
N GLU A 6 1.39 -2.49 -12.90
CA GLU A 6 2.76 -2.15 -12.51
C GLU A 6 2.83 -2.17 -10.96
N HIS A 7 3.94 -2.67 -10.40
CA HIS A 7 4.15 -2.69 -8.96
C HIS A 7 5.64 -2.60 -8.59
N VAL A 8 5.91 -2.04 -7.41
CA VAL A 8 7.23 -2.00 -6.79
C VAL A 8 7.11 -2.48 -5.34
N VAL A 9 8.01 -3.37 -4.94
CA VAL A 9 8.13 -3.84 -3.56
C VAL A 9 9.10 -2.91 -2.83
N ILE A 10 8.69 -2.41 -1.67
CA ILE A 10 9.49 -1.52 -0.83
C ILE A 10 9.70 -2.23 0.52
N GLY A 11 10.88 -2.08 1.13
CA GLY A 11 11.19 -2.63 2.45
C GLY A 11 11.29 -4.16 2.56
N GLN A 12 11.76 -4.65 3.71
CA GLN A 12 11.68 -6.07 4.08
C GLN A 12 11.31 -6.26 5.56
N PRO A 13 10.14 -6.87 5.85
CA PRO A 13 9.03 -7.20 4.94
C PRO A 13 7.96 -6.08 4.80
N PHE A 14 8.03 -5.04 3.96
CA PHE A 14 6.99 -3.97 4.11
C PHE A 14 6.50 -3.27 2.83
N GLY A 15 5.56 -3.93 2.18
CA GLY A 15 4.52 -3.28 1.37
C GLY A 15 4.79 -3.12 -0.13
N ILE A 16 3.70 -3.02 -0.88
CA ILE A 16 3.73 -2.95 -2.35
C ILE A 16 3.04 -1.68 -2.80
N LEU A 17 3.75 -0.86 -3.57
CA LEU A 17 3.14 0.24 -4.31
C LEU A 17 2.70 -0.30 -5.67
N GLY A 18 1.40 -0.31 -5.93
CA GLY A 18 0.82 -0.79 -7.18
C GLY A 18 0.04 0.29 -7.91
N MET A 19 0.06 0.23 -9.24
CA MET A 19 -0.68 1.13 -10.11
C MET A 19 -1.58 0.33 -11.06
N ASP A 20 -2.84 0.75 -11.17
CA ASP A 20 -3.77 0.17 -12.15
C ASP A 20 -3.59 0.78 -13.56
N ALA A 21 -4.30 0.22 -14.53
CA ALA A 21 -4.19 0.64 -15.93
C ALA A 21 -4.71 2.07 -16.19
N GLU A 22 -5.46 2.63 -15.25
CA GLU A 22 -5.98 3.99 -15.26
C GLU A 22 -5.03 4.99 -14.57
N GLY A 23 -3.91 4.52 -14.02
CA GLY A 23 -2.90 5.33 -13.33
C GLY A 23 -3.21 5.58 -11.86
N ARG A 24 -4.16 4.86 -11.26
CA ARG A 24 -4.47 4.99 -9.83
C ARG A 24 -3.45 4.21 -9.03
N VAL A 25 -2.86 4.88 -8.04
CA VAL A 25 -1.82 4.31 -7.19
C VAL A 25 -2.42 3.89 -5.84
N SER A 26 -1.97 2.75 -5.35
CA SER A 26 -2.36 2.22 -4.05
C SER A 26 -1.20 1.51 -3.39
N TRP A 27 -1.18 1.55 -2.07
CA TRP A 27 -0.20 0.91 -1.21
C TRP A 27 -0.84 -0.29 -0.51
N LEU A 28 -0.25 -1.47 -0.67
CA LEU A 28 -0.58 -2.65 0.10
C LEU A 28 0.40 -2.75 1.26
N GLN A 29 -0.04 -2.34 2.45
CA GLN A 29 0.70 -2.62 3.69
C GLN A 29 0.62 -4.13 3.96
N MET A 30 1.73 -4.72 4.36
CA MET A 30 1.77 -6.11 4.81
C MET A 30 2.46 -6.19 6.16
N GLU A 31 2.01 -7.10 7.01
CA GLU A 31 2.61 -7.35 8.31
C GLU A 31 2.41 -8.82 8.72
N THR A 32 3.40 -9.37 9.40
CA THR A 32 3.33 -10.68 10.01
C THR A 32 2.63 -10.60 11.36
N SER A 33 1.99 -11.69 11.80
CA SER A 33 1.38 -11.71 13.14
C SER A 33 2.38 -11.39 14.27
N ALA A 34 3.67 -11.65 14.06
CA ALA A 34 4.73 -11.36 15.03
C ALA A 34 5.05 -9.85 15.12
N GLY A 35 4.88 -9.09 14.04
CA GLY A 35 5.17 -7.65 14.00
C GLY A 35 4.03 -6.76 14.49
N LEU A 36 2.81 -7.30 14.69
CA LEU A 36 1.64 -6.51 15.07
C LEU A 36 1.79 -5.78 16.41
N ALA A 37 2.51 -6.36 17.37
CA ALA A 37 2.74 -5.72 18.67
C ALA A 37 3.59 -4.46 18.51
N GLU A 38 4.72 -4.58 17.80
CA GLU A 38 5.61 -3.45 17.51
C GLU A 38 4.90 -2.39 16.66
N LEU A 39 4.15 -2.81 15.63
CA LEU A 39 3.38 -1.89 14.79
C LEU A 39 2.35 -1.09 15.61
N ALA A 40 1.69 -1.73 16.58
CA ALA A 40 0.73 -1.07 17.46
C ALA A 40 1.40 -0.06 18.41
N GLU A 41 2.61 -0.34 18.88
CA GLU A 41 3.41 0.60 19.69
C GLU A 41 3.84 1.82 18.87
N LEU A 42 4.34 1.59 17.65
CA LEU A 42 4.70 2.66 16.72
C LEU A 42 3.49 3.54 16.37
N ALA A 43 2.31 2.93 16.19
CA ALA A 43 1.08 3.67 15.91
C ALA A 43 0.68 4.59 17.08
N VAL A 44 0.79 4.11 18.32
CA VAL A 44 0.55 4.94 19.52
C VAL A 44 1.56 6.07 19.62
N ALA A 45 2.84 5.79 19.38
CA ALA A 45 3.89 6.81 19.36
C ALA A 45 3.63 7.89 18.29
N ALA A 46 3.00 7.52 17.18
CA ALA A 46 2.57 8.42 16.12
C ALA A 46 1.22 9.12 16.39
N GLY A 47 0.59 8.89 17.55
CA GLY A 47 -0.62 9.59 18.00
C GLY A 47 -1.94 8.84 17.79
N LEU A 48 -1.90 7.54 17.47
CA LEU A 48 -3.11 6.71 17.38
C LEU A 48 -3.65 6.39 18.80
N ASP A 49 -4.97 6.32 18.95
CA ASP A 49 -5.59 6.01 20.24
C ASP A 49 -5.48 4.53 20.65
N GLY A 50 -5.82 4.25 21.91
CA GLY A 50 -5.70 2.91 22.48
C GLY A 50 -6.66 1.87 21.88
N ALA A 51 -7.83 2.27 21.38
CA ALA A 51 -8.79 1.34 20.79
C ALA A 51 -8.30 0.88 19.40
N ALA A 52 -7.83 1.83 18.58
CA ALA A 52 -7.25 1.52 17.27
C ALA A 52 -5.89 0.80 17.39
N SER A 53 -5.09 1.07 18.44
CA SER A 53 -3.90 0.28 18.76
C SER A 53 -4.24 -1.20 19.05
N GLU A 54 -5.32 -1.47 19.78
CA GLU A 54 -5.78 -2.84 20.06
C GLU A 54 -6.28 -3.54 18.78
N ASP A 55 -6.94 -2.80 17.88
CA ASP A 55 -7.32 -3.33 16.57
C ASP A 55 -6.10 -3.76 15.75
N ILE A 56 -4.99 -3.02 15.81
CA ILE A 56 -3.73 -3.42 15.17
C ILE A 56 -3.13 -4.63 15.86
N ARG A 57 -3.06 -4.64 17.19
CA ARG A 57 -2.47 -5.73 17.98
C ARG A 57 -3.16 -7.07 17.74
N THR A 58 -4.47 -7.02 17.48
CA THR A 58 -5.31 -8.20 17.17
C THR A 58 -5.40 -8.50 15.68
N GLY A 59 -4.76 -7.71 14.82
CA GLY A 59 -4.74 -7.90 13.37
C GLY A 59 -6.07 -7.60 12.68
N ARG A 60 -6.97 -6.82 13.30
CA ARG A 60 -8.22 -6.35 12.67
C ARG A 60 -7.96 -5.23 11.68
N THR A 61 -6.96 -4.40 11.95
CA THR A 61 -6.53 -3.30 11.08
C THR A 61 -5.01 -3.28 10.95
N LEU A 62 -4.51 -2.66 9.89
CA LEU A 62 -3.10 -2.25 9.76
C LEU A 62 -3.02 -0.75 9.56
N VAL A 63 -1.83 -0.18 9.75
CA VAL A 63 -1.51 1.25 9.65
C VAL A 63 -0.41 1.47 8.60
N ASP A 64 -0.42 2.61 7.90
CA ASP A 64 0.51 2.94 6.81
C ASP A 64 1.63 3.94 7.21
N LEU A 65 2.21 3.77 8.40
CA LEU A 65 3.17 4.72 8.97
C LEU A 65 4.38 4.99 8.07
N GLU A 66 4.98 3.95 7.49
CA GLU A 66 6.14 4.09 6.59
C GLU A 66 5.78 4.86 5.32
N LEU A 67 4.59 4.63 4.77
CA LEU A 67 4.10 5.36 3.61
C LEU A 67 3.92 6.84 3.94
N GLN A 68 3.28 7.16 5.07
CA GLN A 68 3.08 8.55 5.50
C GLN A 68 4.41 9.29 5.69
N GLN A 69 5.40 8.62 6.30
CA GLN A 69 6.76 9.16 6.45
C GLN A 69 7.46 9.38 5.11
N ALA A 70 7.41 8.40 4.20
CA ALA A 70 8.04 8.49 2.88
C ALA A 70 7.42 9.59 2.00
N MET A 71 6.12 9.84 2.16
CA MET A 71 5.40 10.90 1.45
C MET A 71 5.63 12.30 2.06
N GLY A 72 6.28 12.41 3.21
CA GLY A 72 6.46 13.68 3.92
C GLY A 72 5.14 14.27 4.43
N ASP A 73 4.12 13.44 4.64
CA ASP A 73 2.79 13.83 5.11
C ASP A 73 2.48 13.18 6.48
N PRO A 74 3.08 13.69 7.58
CA PRO A 74 2.97 13.12 8.91
C PRO A 74 1.64 13.48 9.59
N GLY A 75 0.54 13.44 8.85
CA GLY A 75 -0.81 13.56 9.41
C GLY A 75 -1.11 12.42 10.39
N PRO A 76 -2.31 12.43 11.01
CA PRO A 76 -2.72 11.36 11.93
C PRO A 76 -2.54 9.98 11.29
N PRO A 77 -2.11 8.96 12.05
CA PRO A 77 -1.92 7.61 11.51
C PRO A 77 -3.20 7.10 10.85
N ARG A 78 -3.11 6.64 9.60
CA ARG A 78 -4.27 6.08 8.90
C ARG A 78 -4.26 4.58 9.07
N HIS A 79 -5.42 4.01 9.40
CA HIS A 79 -5.58 2.56 9.50
C HIS A 79 -6.73 2.06 8.63
N LYS A 80 -6.59 0.83 8.14
CA LYS A 80 -7.55 0.16 7.27
C LYS A 80 -7.80 -1.27 7.72
N PRO A 81 -9.00 -1.84 7.45
CA PRO A 81 -9.29 -3.24 7.73
C PRO A 81 -8.24 -4.16 7.09
N ALA A 82 -7.75 -5.10 7.88
CA ALA A 82 -6.79 -6.08 7.44
C ALA A 82 -7.49 -7.31 6.84
N PHE A 83 -6.81 -7.99 5.92
CA PHE A 83 -7.20 -9.28 5.38
C PHE A 83 -5.99 -10.20 5.31
N SER A 84 -6.22 -11.51 5.45
CA SER A 84 -5.14 -12.50 5.39
C SER A 84 -4.68 -12.75 3.97
N ILE A 85 -3.36 -12.85 3.77
CA ILE A 85 -2.73 -13.30 2.54
C ILE A 85 -2.07 -14.65 2.78
N GLY A 86 -2.29 -15.59 1.85
CA GLY A 86 -1.67 -16.92 1.88
C GLY A 86 -2.41 -17.93 2.75
N HIS A 87 -1.89 -19.16 2.75
CA HIS A 87 -2.44 -20.27 3.53
C HIS A 87 -1.88 -20.16 4.96
N GLN A 88 -2.73 -20.24 5.99
CA GLN A 88 -2.41 -20.14 7.43
C GLN A 88 -2.39 -18.73 8.04
N GLY A 89 -2.73 -17.66 7.31
CA GLY A 89 -2.92 -16.33 7.92
C GLY A 89 -1.68 -15.72 8.59
N GLY A 90 -0.48 -16.23 8.29
CA GLY A 90 0.78 -15.72 8.83
C GLY A 90 1.17 -14.33 8.29
N LEU A 91 0.47 -13.86 7.26
CA LEU A 91 0.61 -12.53 6.68
C LEU A 91 -0.76 -11.85 6.62
N LEU A 92 -0.82 -10.63 7.16
CA LEU A 92 -1.95 -9.73 7.04
C LEU A 92 -1.60 -8.61 6.06
N ALA A 93 -2.62 -8.07 5.41
CA ALA A 93 -2.45 -6.93 4.54
C ALA A 93 -3.63 -5.96 4.61
N ALA A 94 -3.38 -4.70 4.30
CA ALA A 94 -4.40 -3.68 4.16
C ALA A 94 -4.07 -2.76 3.00
N LEU A 95 -5.09 -2.34 2.25
CA LEU A 95 -4.93 -1.53 1.04
C LEU A 95 -5.27 -0.06 1.31
N PHE A 96 -4.33 0.81 0.99
CA PHE A 96 -4.44 2.26 1.16
C PHE A 96 -4.40 2.94 -0.21
N PRO A 97 -5.37 3.82 -0.54
CA PRO A 97 -5.24 4.67 -1.72
C PRO A 97 -4.10 5.68 -1.52
N VAL A 98 -3.33 5.95 -2.57
CA VAL A 98 -2.28 6.97 -2.55
C VAL A 98 -2.72 8.14 -3.44
N GLU A 99 -3.00 9.27 -2.81
CA GLU A 99 -3.30 10.52 -3.51
C GLU A 99 -2.00 11.19 -3.94
N VAL A 100 -1.69 11.14 -5.24
CA VAL A 100 -0.49 11.79 -5.80
C VAL A 100 -0.88 13.19 -6.26
N THR A 101 -0.96 14.14 -5.33
CA THR A 101 -1.15 15.55 -5.67
C THR A 101 0.17 16.20 -6.07
N GLY A 102 0.33 16.55 -7.36
CA GLY A 102 1.29 17.58 -7.78
C GLY A 102 2.54 17.19 -8.58
N HIS A 103 2.71 15.97 -9.10
CA HIS A 103 3.88 15.65 -9.94
C HIS A 103 3.56 14.91 -11.26
N ALA A 104 4.15 15.48 -12.34
CA ALA A 104 4.24 15.05 -13.75
C ALA A 104 2.91 14.92 -14.53
N PRO A 105 2.86 15.28 -15.83
CA PRO A 105 1.66 15.11 -16.64
C PRO A 105 1.22 13.65 -16.55
N ALA A 106 -0.03 13.44 -16.14
CA ALA A 106 -0.69 12.16 -15.87
C ALA A 106 0.22 10.98 -16.18
N LEU A 107 0.85 10.40 -15.13
CA LEU A 107 1.63 9.16 -15.24
C LEU A 107 0.93 8.29 -16.26
N ALA A 108 1.55 8.15 -17.44
CA ALA A 108 0.87 7.57 -18.58
C ALA A 108 0.78 6.07 -18.30
N GLY A 109 -0.25 5.67 -17.55
CA GLY A 109 -0.49 4.28 -17.22
C GLY A 109 -0.40 3.45 -18.49
N TYR A 110 0.00 2.19 -18.38
CA TYR A 110 0.37 1.34 -19.51
C TYR A 110 -0.57 1.44 -20.74
N LYS A 111 -1.88 1.62 -20.54
CA LYS A 111 -2.86 1.90 -21.62
C LYS A 111 -2.57 3.16 -22.45
N ASN A 112 -2.19 4.27 -21.81
CA ASN A 112 -1.83 5.51 -22.48
C ASN A 112 -0.48 5.39 -23.20
N TRP A 113 0.44 4.59 -22.67
CA TRP A 113 1.69 4.25 -23.37
C TRP A 113 1.42 3.41 -24.62
N LEU A 114 0.59 2.35 -24.52
CA LEU A 114 0.14 1.52 -25.65
C LEU A 114 -0.57 2.34 -26.73
N LYS A 115 -1.48 3.25 -26.35
CA LYS A 115 -2.14 4.16 -27.29
C LYS A 115 -1.17 5.07 -28.04
N LYS A 116 -0.03 5.42 -27.43
CA LYS A 116 1.01 6.26 -28.07
C LYS A 116 1.97 5.47 -28.96
N HIS A 117 2.24 4.19 -28.66
CA HIS A 117 3.28 3.41 -29.34
C HIS A 117 2.75 2.28 -30.24
N GLY A 118 1.43 2.04 -30.25
CA GLY A 118 0.81 0.97 -31.03
C GLY A 118 1.08 -0.43 -30.44
N ASP A 119 0.48 -1.45 -31.03
CA ASP A 119 0.73 -2.83 -30.65
C ASP A 119 2.19 -3.21 -30.93
N ARG A 120 2.77 -4.01 -30.04
CA ARG A 120 4.15 -4.46 -30.14
C ARG A 120 4.30 -5.34 -31.38
N ALA A 121 4.98 -4.84 -32.41
CA ALA A 121 5.39 -5.67 -33.55
C ALA A 121 6.51 -6.61 -33.10
N VAL A 122 6.15 -7.86 -32.79
CA VAL A 122 7.12 -8.95 -32.63
C VAL A 122 7.56 -9.33 -34.04
N GLN A 123 8.84 -9.18 -34.35
CA GLN A 123 9.45 -9.80 -35.53
C GLN A 123 10.02 -11.15 -35.12
N ASP A 124 9.69 -12.18 -35.90
CA ASP A 124 10.21 -13.55 -35.79
C ASP A 124 11.74 -13.63 -35.98
#